data_AF-K1E8Y1-F1
#
_entry.id   AF-K1E8Y1-F1
#
_cell.length_a   1.000
_cell.length_b   1.000
_cell.length_c   1.000
_cell.angle_alpha   90.00
_cell.angle_beta   90.00
_cell.angle_gamma   90.00
#
_symmetry.space_group_name_H-M   'P 1'
#
loop_
_entity.id
_entity.type
_entity.pdbx_description
1 polymer ?
#
loop_
_entity_poly.entity_id
_entity_poly.type
_entity_poly.pdbx_seq_one_letter_code
_entity_poly.pdbx_strand_id
1 'polypeptide(L)'
;MRQLGSVRKVRSSTYSRNVPVHAFSMTIGDDLTLESGLEHQLMMMLDRDLDVSWLVAQPFLLRWSPKKSHYPDLLSVRVDGSVTVWDARPAELQDIDFNWKVEKTAKACTTRGWRHRVFPGLSGAEEVNLRWLSMARRQQPWMPAATARLREITHGAGATFGDIAAADEGGYLLSTLWHLAWRGDVELDLADRWSEDTPVVWAGRS
;
A
#
# COMPACT_ATOMS: atom_id res chain seq x y z
N MET A 1 8.76 -21.24 5.65
CA MET A 1 7.51 -21.29 6.45
C MET A 1 7.40 -19.98 7.22
N ARG A 2 6.51 -19.07 6.81
CA ARG A 2 6.28 -17.76 7.47
C ARG A 2 5.26 -18.00 8.60
N GLN A 3 5.69 -17.93 9.86
CA GLN A 3 4.87 -18.35 11.02
C GLN A 3 4.36 -17.19 11.90
N LEU A 4 4.66 -15.93 11.59
CA LEU A 4 4.05 -14.79 12.31
C LEU A 4 2.64 -14.52 11.78
N GLY A 5 1.67 -14.46 12.69
CA GLY A 5 0.32 -13.95 12.43
C GLY A 5 0.00 -12.81 13.40
N SER A 6 -1.14 -12.14 13.22
CA SER A 6 -1.54 -11.06 14.15
C SER A 6 -1.62 -11.57 15.58
N VAL A 7 -0.91 -10.89 16.49
CA VAL A 7 -0.91 -11.26 17.92
C VAL A 7 -2.01 -10.56 18.71
N ARG A 8 -2.70 -9.57 18.11
CA ARG A 8 -3.74 -8.80 18.78
C ARG A 8 -5.12 -9.24 18.27
N LYS A 9 -5.97 -9.66 19.21
CA LYS A 9 -7.39 -9.84 18.93
C LYS A 9 -8.05 -8.46 18.94
N VAL A 10 -8.40 -7.95 17.77
CA VAL A 10 -9.19 -6.71 17.66
C VAL A 10 -10.55 -6.98 18.30
N ARG A 11 -10.83 -6.29 19.40
CA ARG A 11 -12.14 -6.28 20.05
C ARG A 11 -12.72 -4.89 19.86
N SER A 12 -13.77 -4.78 19.06
CA SER A 12 -14.58 -3.56 19.04
C SER A 12 -15.21 -3.39 20.42
N SER A 13 -15.03 -2.21 21.02
CA SER A 13 -15.79 -1.79 22.19
C SER A 13 -16.57 -0.53 21.82
N THR A 14 -17.65 -0.24 22.56
CA THR A 14 -18.53 0.92 22.38
C THR A 14 -17.79 2.28 22.34
N TYR A 15 -16.52 2.33 22.74
CA TYR A 15 -15.65 3.52 22.74
C TYR A 15 -14.56 3.52 21.65
N SER A 16 -14.56 2.55 20.75
CA SER A 16 -13.60 2.53 19.63
C SER A 16 -13.94 3.64 18.65
N ARG A 17 -13.04 4.63 18.53
CA ARG A 17 -13.21 5.79 17.62
C ARG A 17 -13.23 5.41 16.13
N ASN A 18 -12.76 4.21 15.79
CA ASN A 18 -12.67 3.70 14.43
C ASN A 18 -13.33 2.31 14.33
N VAL A 19 -13.98 2.03 13.22
CA VAL A 19 -14.52 0.70 12.88
C VAL A 19 -13.38 -0.17 12.38
N PRO A 20 -13.15 -1.37 12.95
CA PRO A 20 -12.18 -2.32 12.42
C PRO A 20 -12.42 -2.59 10.93
N VAL A 21 -11.38 -2.46 10.12
CA VAL A 21 -11.44 -2.72 8.68
C VAL A 21 -10.82 -4.08 8.44
N HIS A 22 -11.61 -5.03 7.94
CA HIS A 22 -11.08 -6.24 7.29
C HIS A 22 -10.77 -5.87 5.84
N ALA A 23 -9.49 -5.87 5.50
CA ALA A 23 -9.02 -5.45 4.19
C ALA A 23 -8.20 -6.55 3.52
N PHE A 24 -8.68 -7.02 2.37
CA PHE A 24 -7.99 -8.02 1.56
C PHE A 24 -6.70 -7.46 0.97
N SER A 25 -5.58 -8.14 1.20
CA SER A 25 -4.29 -7.86 0.59
C SER A 25 -3.99 -8.85 -0.53
N MET A 26 -3.69 -8.34 -1.71
CA MET A 26 -3.28 -9.15 -2.86
C MET A 26 -1.91 -9.82 -2.63
N THR A 27 -1.04 -9.17 -1.86
CA THR A 27 0.31 -9.65 -1.53
C THR A 27 0.29 -10.95 -0.75
N ILE A 28 -0.63 -11.09 0.20
CA ILE A 28 -0.73 -12.29 1.04
C ILE A 28 -1.90 -13.21 0.66
N GLY A 29 -2.83 -12.73 -0.17
CA GLY A 29 -4.01 -13.49 -0.59
C GLY A 29 -5.03 -13.70 0.52
N ASP A 30 -5.07 -12.83 1.53
CA ASP A 30 -5.90 -12.95 2.73
C ASP A 30 -6.24 -11.56 3.31
N ASP A 31 -7.15 -11.53 4.27
CA ASP A 31 -7.59 -10.32 4.96
C ASP A 31 -6.65 -9.94 6.11
N LEU A 32 -6.31 -8.65 6.19
CA LEU A 32 -5.69 -8.04 7.35
C LEU A 32 -6.75 -7.32 8.18
N THR A 33 -6.70 -7.46 9.51
CA THR A 33 -7.55 -6.68 10.41
C THR A 33 -6.81 -5.42 10.83
N LEU A 34 -7.36 -4.27 10.48
CA LEU A 34 -6.79 -2.95 10.71
C LEU A 34 -7.70 -2.14 11.64
N GLU A 35 -7.14 -1.25 12.45
CA GLU A 35 -7.86 -0.46 13.45
C GLU A 35 -8.12 0.99 13.02
N SER A 36 -7.64 1.41 11.86
CA SER A 36 -7.83 2.77 11.38
C SER A 36 -7.80 2.88 9.85
N GLY A 37 -8.39 3.96 9.33
CA GLY A 37 -8.28 4.30 7.91
C GLY A 37 -6.84 4.59 7.48
N LEU A 38 -5.99 5.09 8.38
CA LEU A 38 -4.58 5.35 8.13
C LEU A 38 -3.78 4.05 7.97
N GLU A 39 -4.05 3.05 8.81
CA GLU A 39 -3.51 1.70 8.64
C GLU A 39 -3.97 1.08 7.31
N HIS A 40 -5.20 1.34 6.89
CA HIS A 40 -5.70 0.91 5.58
C HIS A 40 -4.95 1.58 4.43
N GLN A 41 -4.66 2.88 4.51
CA GLN A 41 -3.82 3.57 3.52
C GLN A 41 -2.40 2.97 3.47
N LEU A 42 -1.80 2.73 4.64
CA LEU A 42 -0.48 2.10 4.73
C LEU A 42 -0.48 0.71 4.10
N MET A 43 -1.47 -0.13 4.44
CA MET A 43 -1.63 -1.45 3.85
C MET A 43 -1.74 -1.36 2.32
N MET A 44 -2.61 -0.48 1.83
CA MET A 44 -2.84 -0.25 0.40
C MET A 44 -1.58 0.18 -0.35
N MET A 45 -0.75 1.04 0.26
CA MET A 45 0.53 1.47 -0.31
C MET A 45 1.52 0.29 -0.37
N LEU A 46 1.58 -0.52 0.69
CA LEU A 46 2.47 -1.68 0.73
C LEU A 46 2.00 -2.82 -0.19
N ASP A 47 0.68 -3.01 -0.34
CA ASP A 47 0.08 -4.04 -1.20
C ASP A 47 0.26 -3.76 -2.70
N ARG A 48 0.58 -2.50 -3.03
CA ARG A 48 0.92 -2.02 -4.37
C ARG A 48 2.39 -2.32 -4.73
N ASP A 49 3.29 -2.28 -3.74
CA ASP A 49 4.74 -2.43 -3.94
C ASP A 49 5.09 -3.90 -4.25
N LEU A 50 5.50 -4.18 -5.49
CA LEU A 50 5.83 -5.53 -5.95
C LEU A 50 7.04 -6.15 -5.23
N ASP A 51 7.89 -5.33 -4.61
CA ASP A 51 8.98 -5.84 -3.80
C ASP A 51 8.52 -6.27 -2.41
N VAL A 52 7.29 -5.95 -1.99
CA VAL A 52 6.71 -6.46 -0.74
C VAL A 52 6.16 -7.85 -1.01
N SER A 53 6.70 -8.83 -0.29
CA SER A 53 6.33 -10.23 -0.44
C SER A 53 5.42 -10.73 0.68
N TRP A 54 5.32 -10.00 1.80
CA TRP A 54 4.51 -10.39 2.94
C TRP A 54 4.11 -9.20 3.80
N LEU A 55 2.91 -9.29 4.38
CA LEU A 55 2.35 -8.32 5.31
C LEU A 55 1.76 -9.02 6.53
N VAL A 56 1.96 -8.43 7.71
CA VAL A 56 1.37 -8.89 8.97
C VAL A 56 0.87 -7.68 9.75
N ALA A 57 -0.43 -7.62 10.03
CA ALA A 57 -1.00 -6.63 10.95
C ALA A 57 -0.64 -7.01 12.39
N GLN A 58 -0.26 -6.00 13.19
CA GLN A 58 -0.04 -6.14 14.63
C GLN A 58 0.87 -7.32 14.98
N PRO A 59 2.13 -7.31 14.48
CA PRO A 59 2.98 -8.50 14.38
C PRO A 59 3.51 -9.00 15.73
N PHE A 60 3.65 -8.12 16.72
CA PHE A 60 4.14 -8.47 18.05
C PHE A 60 3.80 -7.38 19.09
N LEU A 61 4.02 -7.69 20.36
CA LEU A 61 3.90 -6.74 21.48
C LEU A 61 5.28 -6.36 22.02
N LEU A 62 5.59 -5.07 22.05
CA LEU A 62 6.68 -4.52 22.84
C LEU A 62 6.14 -4.15 24.22
N ARG A 63 6.74 -4.70 25.28
CA ARG A 63 6.33 -4.43 26.66
C ARG A 63 7.53 -3.94 27.46
N TRP A 64 7.45 -2.71 27.99
CA TRP A 64 8.47 -2.12 28.84
C TRP A 64 8.05 -2.11 30.32
N SER A 65 6.76 -1.99 30.59
CA SER A 65 6.17 -2.15 31.92
C SER A 65 4.71 -2.59 31.81
N PRO A 66 4.03 -2.97 32.90
CA PRO A 66 2.61 -3.34 32.85
C PRO A 66 1.70 -2.25 32.28
N LYS A 67 2.07 -0.97 32.44
CA LYS A 67 1.32 0.19 31.94
C LYS A 67 1.88 0.74 30.63
N LYS A 68 3.03 0.25 30.16
CA LYS A 68 3.70 0.77 28.96
C LYS A 68 4.03 -0.36 28.00
N SER A 69 3.20 -0.47 26.96
CA SER A 69 3.35 -1.41 25.87
C SER A 69 2.94 -0.79 24.54
N HIS A 70 3.33 -1.42 23.44
CA HIS A 70 3.04 -0.99 22.09
C HIS A 70 2.89 -2.20 21.16
N TYR A 71 1.84 -2.18 20.33
CA TYR A 71 1.71 -3.09 19.19
C TYR A 71 2.01 -2.24 17.95
N PRO A 72 3.07 -2.55 17.19
CA PRO A 72 3.25 -1.91 15.90
C PRO A 72 2.10 -2.23 14.97
N ASP A 73 1.79 -1.35 14.03
CA ASP A 73 0.58 -1.49 13.21
C ASP A 73 0.73 -2.55 12.12
N LEU A 74 1.85 -2.51 11.39
CA LEU A 74 2.14 -3.45 10.30
C LEU A 74 3.61 -3.87 10.29
N LEU A 75 3.87 -5.06 9.78
CA LEU A 75 5.20 -5.51 9.36
C LEU A 75 5.14 -5.91 7.90
N SER A 76 6.10 -5.41 7.12
CA SER A 76 6.30 -5.79 5.73
C SER A 76 7.63 -6.53 5.56
N VAL A 77 7.63 -7.59 4.76
CA VAL A 77 8.85 -8.28 4.35
C VAL A 77 9.02 -8.13 2.84
N ARG A 78 10.19 -7.63 2.42
CA ARG A 78 10.51 -7.52 1.00
C ARG A 78 10.96 -8.85 0.40
N VAL A 79 11.00 -8.94 -0.93
CA VAL A 79 11.48 -10.12 -1.67
C VAL A 79 12.93 -10.46 -1.31
N ASP A 80 13.76 -9.46 -1.04
CA ASP A 80 15.15 -9.62 -0.55
C ASP A 80 15.26 -10.12 0.91
N GLY A 81 14.12 -10.33 1.58
CA GLY A 81 14.03 -10.76 2.98
C GLY A 81 14.15 -9.62 3.99
N SER A 82 14.37 -8.38 3.56
CA SER A 82 14.46 -7.25 4.47
C SER A 82 13.10 -6.94 5.13
N VAL A 83 13.15 -6.68 6.43
CA VAL A 83 11.95 -6.48 7.25
C VAL A 83 11.82 -5.01 7.65
N THR A 84 10.60 -4.48 7.54
CA THR A 84 10.25 -3.16 8.06
C THR A 84 9.03 -3.26 8.96
N VAL A 85 9.12 -2.68 10.15
CA VAL A 85 8.03 -2.51 11.10
C VAL A 85 7.51 -1.08 10.97
N TRP A 86 6.19 -0.93 10.96
CA TRP A 86 5.51 0.33 10.67
C TRP A 86 4.61 0.74 11.82
N ASP A 87 4.64 2.03 12.15
CA ASP A 87 3.64 2.70 12.98
C ASP A 87 2.94 3.79 12.15
N ALA A 88 1.62 3.74 12.06
CA ALA A 88 0.78 4.68 11.34
C ALA A 88 0.28 5.77 12.30
N ARG A 89 0.70 7.02 12.08
CA ARG A 89 0.27 8.13 12.92
C ARG A 89 0.36 9.46 12.17
N PRO A 90 -0.75 10.24 12.07
CA PRO A 90 -0.71 11.56 11.43
C PRO A 90 0.33 12.45 12.09
N ALA A 91 1.07 13.23 11.30
CA ALA A 91 2.21 14.02 11.76
C ALA A 91 1.83 14.96 12.92
N GLU A 92 0.65 15.56 12.84
CA GLU A 92 0.06 16.46 13.85
C GLU A 92 -0.35 15.76 15.15
N LEU A 93 -0.45 14.43 15.16
CA LEU A 93 -0.81 13.61 16.32
C LEU A 93 0.38 12.81 16.90
N GLN A 94 1.60 13.10 16.47
CA GLN A 94 2.84 12.48 16.98
C GLN A 94 3.29 13.16 18.28
N ASP A 95 2.58 12.87 19.36
CA ASP A 95 2.89 13.40 20.70
C ASP A 95 4.17 12.80 21.33
N ILE A 96 4.56 13.30 22.50
CA ILE A 96 5.76 12.88 23.22
C ILE A 96 5.74 11.38 23.56
N ASP A 97 4.57 10.81 23.92
CA ASP A 97 4.49 9.40 24.26
C ASP A 97 4.60 8.51 23.01
N PHE A 98 3.98 8.91 21.90
CA PHE A 98 4.13 8.26 20.61
C PHE A 98 5.58 8.25 20.14
N ASN A 99 6.24 9.42 20.14
CA ASN A 99 7.64 9.53 19.72
C ASN A 99 8.58 8.70 20.61
N TRP A 100 8.32 8.64 21.91
CA TRP A 100 9.05 7.75 22.80
C TRP A 100 8.86 6.27 22.43
N LYS A 101 7.63 5.84 22.09
CA LYS A 101 7.36 4.45 21.65
C LYS A 101 8.09 4.15 20.34
N VAL A 102 8.01 5.05 19.37
CA VAL A 102 8.72 4.96 18.08
C VAL A 102 10.22 4.76 18.30
N GLU A 103 10.87 5.58 19.13
CA GLU A 103 12.30 5.47 19.41
C GLU A 103 12.65 4.09 20.02
N LYS A 104 11.83 3.60 20.96
CA LYS A 104 12.05 2.29 21.59
C LYS A 104 11.78 1.14 20.62
N THR A 105 10.76 1.23 19.78
CA THR A 105 10.45 0.26 18.72
C THR A 105 11.59 0.21 17.72
N ALA A 106 12.10 1.36 17.26
CA ALA A 106 13.23 1.44 16.35
C ALA A 106 14.48 0.76 16.93
N LYS A 107 14.83 1.06 18.19
CA LYS A 107 15.96 0.39 18.87
C LYS A 107 15.79 -1.13 18.92
N ALA A 108 14.59 -1.61 19.25
CA ALA A 108 14.31 -3.04 19.27
C ALA A 108 14.43 -3.67 17.86
N CYS A 109 13.91 -3.01 16.83
CA CYS A 109 14.02 -3.46 15.43
C CYS A 109 15.48 -3.55 14.98
N THR A 110 16.30 -2.54 15.27
CA THR A 110 17.71 -2.53 14.90
C THR A 110 18.48 -3.70 15.49
N THR A 111 18.19 -4.13 16.72
CA THR A 111 18.82 -5.32 17.32
C THR A 111 18.52 -6.64 16.59
N ARG A 112 17.51 -6.64 15.72
CA ARG A 112 17.12 -7.77 14.86
C ARG A 112 17.51 -7.56 13.40
N GLY A 113 18.22 -6.47 13.08
CA GLY A 113 18.50 -6.08 11.70
C GLY A 113 17.26 -5.60 10.92
N TRP A 114 16.19 -5.22 11.63
CA TRP A 114 14.95 -4.75 11.01
C TRP A 114 14.90 -3.23 10.97
N ARG A 115 14.20 -2.70 9.98
CA ARG A 115 13.91 -1.27 9.87
C ARG A 115 12.64 -0.93 10.66
N HIS A 116 12.57 0.29 11.18
CA HIS A 116 11.34 0.86 11.71
C HIS A 116 11.03 2.14 10.94
N ARG A 117 9.76 2.36 10.61
CA ARG A 117 9.27 3.55 9.90
C ARG A 117 7.96 4.02 10.48
N VAL A 118 7.77 5.33 10.49
CA VAL A 118 6.48 5.95 10.79
C VAL A 118 5.82 6.35 9.49
N PHE A 119 4.55 5.99 9.32
CA PHE A 119 3.73 6.40 8.18
C PHE A 119 2.82 7.56 8.61
N PRO A 120 3.07 8.78 8.12
CA PRO A 120 2.28 9.95 8.49
C PRO A 120 0.92 10.02 7.80
N GLY A 121 0.69 9.18 6.79
CA GLY A 121 -0.45 9.29 5.88
C GLY A 121 -0.04 9.77 4.50
N LEU A 122 -0.99 9.70 3.58
CA LEU A 122 -0.88 10.19 2.23
C LEU A 122 -1.40 11.63 2.16
N SER A 123 -0.92 12.41 1.18
CA SER A 123 -1.62 13.63 0.78
C SER A 123 -3.02 13.31 0.25
N GLY A 124 -3.90 14.32 0.19
CA GLY A 124 -5.26 14.12 -0.29
C GLY A 124 -5.34 13.59 -1.73
N ALA A 125 -4.42 14.01 -2.61
CA ALA A 125 -4.34 13.50 -3.97
C ALA A 125 -3.87 12.04 -4.00
N GLU A 126 -2.78 11.73 -3.28
CA GLU A 126 -2.25 10.37 -3.17
C GLU A 126 -3.29 9.38 -2.63
N GLU A 127 -4.05 9.76 -1.61
CA GLU A 127 -5.10 8.91 -1.06
C GLU A 127 -6.19 8.60 -2.10
N VAL A 128 -6.69 9.64 -2.78
CA VAL A 128 -7.75 9.49 -3.80
C VAL A 128 -7.27 8.63 -4.96
N ASN A 129 -6.07 8.91 -5.46
CA ASN A 129 -5.46 8.20 -6.58
C ASN A 129 -5.13 6.75 -6.24
N LEU A 130 -4.56 6.47 -5.05
CA LEU A 130 -4.32 5.11 -4.61
C LEU A 130 -5.63 4.32 -4.43
N ARG A 131 -6.67 4.96 -3.90
CA ARG A 131 -8.00 4.37 -3.78
C ARG A 131 -8.62 4.10 -5.15
N TRP A 132 -8.41 4.97 -6.13
CA TRP A 132 -8.85 4.74 -7.51
C TRP A 132 -8.17 3.50 -8.10
N LEU A 133 -6.84 3.42 -8.04
CA LEU A 133 -6.08 2.28 -8.55
C LEU A 133 -6.39 0.97 -7.80
N SER A 134 -6.84 1.05 -6.54
CA SER A 134 -7.25 -0.12 -5.74
C SER A 134 -8.37 -0.95 -6.37
N MET A 135 -9.15 -0.33 -7.27
CA MET A 135 -10.22 -1.01 -8.00
C MET A 135 -9.68 -1.94 -9.10
N ALA A 136 -8.45 -1.71 -9.58
CA ALA A 136 -7.81 -2.46 -10.65
C ALA A 136 -6.72 -3.43 -10.13
N ARG A 137 -6.81 -3.85 -8.87
CA ARG A 137 -5.82 -4.74 -8.23
C ARG A 137 -5.73 -6.14 -8.83
N ARG A 138 -6.86 -6.68 -9.31
CA ARG A 138 -6.94 -8.05 -9.82
C ARG A 138 -6.61 -8.09 -11.31
N GLN A 139 -5.67 -8.96 -11.66
CA GLN A 139 -5.40 -9.27 -13.06
C GLN A 139 -6.60 -9.96 -13.69
N GLN A 140 -6.99 -9.50 -14.88
CA GLN A 140 -8.13 -10.01 -15.63
C GLN A 140 -7.67 -10.78 -16.87
N PRO A 141 -8.48 -11.72 -17.39
CA PRO A 141 -8.07 -12.58 -18.52
C PRO A 141 -7.72 -11.83 -19.81
N TRP A 142 -8.32 -10.66 -20.07
CA TRP A 142 -8.08 -9.86 -21.27
C TRP A 142 -6.82 -9.00 -21.21
N MET A 143 -6.25 -8.80 -20.03
CA MET A 143 -5.15 -7.85 -19.81
C MET A 143 -3.89 -8.15 -20.64
N PRO A 144 -3.49 -9.41 -20.93
CA PRO A 144 -2.34 -9.66 -21.80
C PRO A 144 -2.51 -9.09 -23.22
N ALA A 145 -3.69 -9.28 -23.83
CA ALA A 145 -3.99 -8.75 -25.17
C ALA A 145 -4.13 -7.22 -25.14
N ALA A 146 -4.83 -6.68 -24.14
CA ALA A 146 -4.95 -5.24 -23.96
C ALA A 146 -3.59 -4.56 -23.69
N THR A 147 -2.68 -5.22 -22.95
CA THR A 147 -1.31 -4.72 -22.71
C THR A 147 -0.52 -4.62 -24.02
N ALA A 148 -0.60 -5.64 -24.88
CA ALA A 148 0.03 -5.59 -26.20
C ALA A 148 -0.52 -4.42 -27.03
N ARG A 149 -1.84 -4.24 -27.03
CA ARG A 149 -2.49 -3.12 -27.73
C ARG A 149 -2.09 -1.75 -27.17
N LEU A 150 -2.02 -1.61 -25.84
CA LEU A 150 -1.53 -0.39 -25.19
C LEU A 150 -0.10 -0.08 -25.63
N ARG A 151 0.78 -1.10 -25.71
CA ARG A 151 2.16 -0.91 -26.19
C ARG A 151 2.21 -0.45 -27.65
N GLU A 152 1.34 -0.95 -28.52
CA GLU A 152 1.24 -0.48 -29.91
C GLU A 152 0.81 0.99 -29.98
N ILE A 153 -0.24 1.38 -29.23
CA ILE A 153 -0.73 2.77 -29.20
C ILE A 153 0.33 3.72 -28.65
N THR A 154 1.09 3.27 -27.65
CA THR A 154 2.13 4.07 -26.97
C THR A 154 3.52 3.95 -27.59
N HIS A 155 3.67 3.24 -28.71
CA HIS A 155 4.96 3.05 -29.38
C HIS A 155 5.50 4.35 -30.03
N GLY A 156 4.64 5.35 -30.25
CA GLY A 156 5.00 6.68 -30.75
C GLY A 156 5.36 7.68 -29.65
N ALA A 157 5.61 8.95 -30.03
CA ALA A 157 5.87 10.00 -29.06
C ALA A 157 4.56 10.47 -28.39
N GLY A 158 4.47 10.30 -27.07
CA GLY A 158 3.58 11.08 -26.20
C GLY A 158 2.11 10.65 -26.17
N ALA A 159 1.80 9.35 -26.14
CA ALA A 159 0.43 8.90 -25.93
C ALA A 159 -0.10 9.31 -24.55
N THR A 160 -1.34 9.78 -24.49
CA THR A 160 -2.00 10.24 -23.26
C THR A 160 -3.14 9.31 -22.85
N PHE A 161 -3.70 9.56 -21.66
CA PHE A 161 -4.91 8.87 -21.21
C PHE A 161 -6.09 9.09 -22.16
N GLY A 162 -6.21 10.28 -22.75
CA GLY A 162 -7.21 10.62 -23.75
C GLY A 162 -7.09 9.74 -25.01
N ASP A 163 -5.86 9.51 -25.49
CA ASP A 163 -5.62 8.62 -26.63
C ASP A 163 -6.04 7.17 -26.33
N ILE A 164 -5.75 6.69 -25.12
CA ILE A 164 -6.17 5.35 -24.68
C ILE A 164 -7.70 5.29 -24.58
N ALA A 165 -8.33 6.29 -23.97
CA ALA A 165 -9.77 6.36 -23.82
C ALA A 165 -10.49 6.41 -25.17
N ALA A 166 -9.95 7.14 -26.14
CA ALA A 166 -10.50 7.21 -27.50
C ALA A 166 -10.40 5.88 -28.26
N ALA A 167 -9.37 5.08 -27.97
CA ALA A 167 -9.17 3.75 -28.57
C ALA A 167 -9.88 2.62 -27.81
N ASP A 168 -10.47 2.89 -26.64
CA ASP A 168 -11.02 1.86 -25.75
C ASP A 168 -12.48 1.52 -26.07
N GLU A 169 -12.67 0.45 -26.84
CA GLU A 169 -13.98 -0.11 -27.11
C GLU A 169 -14.42 -1.04 -25.96
N GLY A 170 -15.07 -0.46 -24.94
CA GLY A 170 -15.74 -1.22 -23.87
C GLY A 170 -15.01 -1.26 -22.52
N GLY A 171 -13.95 -0.47 -22.34
CA GLY A 171 -13.31 -0.27 -21.02
C GLY A 171 -12.15 -1.22 -20.73
N TYR A 172 -11.74 -2.05 -21.69
CA TYR A 172 -10.69 -3.05 -21.50
C TYR A 172 -9.30 -2.41 -21.45
N LEU A 173 -9.03 -1.41 -22.28
CA LEU A 173 -7.74 -0.73 -22.33
C LEU A 173 -7.53 0.11 -21.07
N LEU A 174 -8.52 0.92 -20.67
CA LEU A 174 -8.45 1.72 -19.45
C LEU A 174 -8.35 0.85 -18.21
N SER A 175 -9.14 -0.22 -18.09
CA SER A 175 -9.02 -1.17 -16.98
C SER A 175 -7.62 -1.79 -16.90
N THR A 176 -7.03 -2.13 -18.05
CA THR A 176 -5.67 -2.67 -18.13
C THR A 176 -4.63 -1.61 -17.76
N LEU A 177 -4.79 -0.37 -18.24
CA LEU A 177 -3.93 0.75 -17.90
C LEU A 177 -3.93 1.00 -16.39
N TRP A 178 -5.09 0.99 -15.73
CA TRP A 178 -5.19 1.11 -14.28
C TRP A 178 -4.53 -0.04 -13.53
N HIS A 179 -4.61 -1.27 -14.05
CA HIS A 179 -3.92 -2.42 -13.45
C HIS A 179 -2.39 -2.32 -13.59
N LEU A 180 -1.91 -1.89 -14.76
CA LEU A 180 -0.50 -1.65 -15.01
C LEU A 180 0.02 -0.50 -14.14
N ALA A 181 -0.76 0.57 -14.01
CA ALA A 181 -0.50 1.65 -13.07
C ALA A 181 -0.52 1.12 -11.63
N TRP A 182 -1.48 0.27 -11.24
CA TRP A 182 -1.51 -0.39 -9.92
C TRP A 182 -0.18 -1.10 -9.63
N ARG A 183 0.32 -1.88 -10.57
CA ARG A 183 1.58 -2.64 -10.42
C ARG A 183 2.86 -1.80 -10.59
N GLY A 184 2.74 -0.54 -10.98
CA GLY A 184 3.88 0.31 -11.34
C GLY A 184 4.59 -0.13 -12.63
N ASP A 185 3.88 -0.78 -13.56
CA ASP A 185 4.36 -1.02 -14.93
C ASP A 185 4.13 0.21 -15.82
N VAL A 186 3.13 1.02 -15.47
CA VAL A 186 2.92 2.38 -15.99
C VAL A 186 3.15 3.35 -14.83
N GLU A 187 4.00 4.34 -15.07
CA GLU A 187 4.37 5.36 -14.10
C GLU A 187 3.26 6.40 -14.00
N LEU A 188 2.80 6.63 -12.77
CA LEU A 188 1.90 7.73 -12.43
C LEU A 188 2.33 8.29 -11.09
N ASP A 189 2.53 9.60 -11.04
CA ASP A 189 2.67 10.28 -9.76
C ASP A 189 1.31 10.27 -9.05
N LEU A 190 1.27 9.66 -7.87
CA LEU A 190 0.06 9.60 -7.05
C LEU A 190 -0.29 10.96 -6.45
N ALA A 191 0.66 11.88 -6.33
CA ALA A 191 0.44 13.22 -5.78
C ALA A 191 -0.18 14.20 -6.80
N ASP A 192 -0.10 13.87 -8.10
CA ASP A 192 -0.62 14.72 -9.17
C ASP A 192 -2.09 14.46 -9.49
N ARG A 193 -2.72 15.45 -10.13
CA ARG A 193 -4.03 15.28 -10.73
C ARG A 193 -3.88 14.64 -12.10
N TRP A 194 -4.59 13.54 -12.33
CA TRP A 194 -4.65 12.92 -13.65
C TRP A 194 -5.79 13.50 -14.48
N SER A 195 -5.53 13.68 -15.77
CA SER A 195 -6.46 14.17 -16.79
C SER A 195 -6.26 13.40 -18.09
N GLU A 196 -7.06 13.70 -19.10
CA GLU A 196 -6.89 13.13 -20.45
C GLU A 196 -5.50 13.43 -21.02
N ASP A 197 -4.87 14.54 -20.65
CA ASP A 197 -3.51 14.91 -21.10
C ASP A 197 -2.38 14.19 -20.35
N THR A 198 -2.70 13.36 -19.35
CA THR A 198 -1.69 12.64 -18.57
C THR A 198 -0.93 11.66 -19.48
N PRO A 199 0.40 11.77 -19.60
CA PRO A 199 1.18 10.89 -20.46
C PRO A 199 1.22 9.47 -19.91
N VAL A 200 1.13 8.49 -20.80
CA VAL A 200 1.35 7.08 -20.47
C VAL A 200 2.84 6.78 -20.57
N VAL A 201 3.51 6.69 -19.43
CA VAL A 201 4.94 6.37 -19.35
C VAL A 201 5.09 4.94 -18.85
N TRP A 202 5.72 4.07 -19.64
CA TRP A 202 6.04 2.71 -19.19
C TRP A 202 7.25 2.74 -18.27
N ALA A 203 7.15 2.06 -17.13
CA ALA A 203 8.29 1.88 -16.25
C ALA A 203 9.38 1.10 -17.00
N GLY A 204 10.61 1.64 -16.98
CA GLY A 204 11.78 0.99 -17.55
C GLY A 204 12.16 -0.23 -16.71
N ARG A 205 11.51 -1.37 -16.94
CA ARG A 205 11.92 -2.63 -16.31
C ARG A 205 13.01 -3.26 -17.19
N SER A 206 14.23 -3.20 -16.67
CA SER A 206 15.39 -3.99 -17.11
C SER A 206 15.15 -5.49 -16.98
#